data_AF-A0A1I2TG41-F1
#
_entry.id   AF-A0A1I2TG41-F1
#
_cell.length_a   1.000
_cell.length_b   1.000
_cell.length_c   1.000
_cell.angle_alpha   90.00
_cell.angle_beta   90.00
_cell.angle_gamma   90.00
#
_symmetry.space_group_name_H-M   'P 1'
#
loop_
_entity.id
_entity.type
_entity.pdbx_description
1 polymer ?
#
loop_
_entity_poly.entity_id
_entity_poly.type
_entity_poly.pdbx_seq_one_letter_code
_entity_poly.pdbx_strand_id
1 'polypeptide(L)'
;MKRGGGTDGTADPLGTAGRSGRSGTVGKDADGPESFRIVGRVLVDPPLRAEEFEYLAAFTESRRWCRFDGPYAVPGNPLAECLDPGLDLARYVEPAPGQPGLWCPWRLSDGGHALVPVFEPALGEGSPPEEAASWLTYLCDHFLRTGAMAGRHSGDRARWFGGFGFDHVLDGAAVVCSELSGRLTLIEMSANSVSVQPLAS
;
A
#
# COMPACT_ATOMS: atom_id res chain seq x y z
N MET A 1 20.23 68.05 -8.72
CA MET A 1 20.30 68.55 -7.32
C MET A 1 20.80 67.40 -6.45
N LYS A 2 22.06 67.46 -5.98
CA LYS A 2 22.47 67.68 -4.57
C LYS A 2 22.00 66.54 -3.65
N ARG A 3 22.88 65.57 -3.33
CA ARG A 3 23.87 65.56 -2.22
C ARG A 3 23.23 65.57 -0.82
N GLY A 4 23.45 64.47 -0.08
CA GLY A 4 24.32 64.47 1.11
C GLY A 4 23.70 64.76 2.48
N GLY A 5 24.11 63.95 3.46
CA GLY A 5 23.96 64.10 4.92
C GLY A 5 23.85 62.71 5.54
N GLY A 6 24.81 62.15 6.29
CA GLY A 6 25.68 62.69 7.35
C GLY A 6 25.06 62.28 8.69
N THR A 7 25.60 61.34 9.46
CA THR A 7 26.55 61.47 10.60
C THR A 7 26.45 60.12 11.35
N ASP A 8 27.50 59.40 11.76
CA ASP A 8 28.63 59.61 12.69
C ASP A 8 28.34 59.27 14.17
N GLY A 9 29.26 58.48 14.76
CA GLY A 9 29.42 58.16 16.19
C GLY A 9 28.76 56.85 16.68
N THR A 10 29.33 56.04 17.60
CA THR A 10 30.64 55.99 18.28
C THR A 10 30.70 54.66 19.07
N ALA A 11 31.92 54.19 19.37
CA ALA A 11 32.35 53.38 20.54
C ALA A 11 32.31 51.83 20.51
N ASP A 12 33.53 51.29 20.38
CA ASP A 12 34.20 50.16 21.06
C ASP A 12 33.74 49.81 22.51
N PRO A 13 34.19 48.72 23.21
CA PRO A 13 35.27 47.76 22.89
C PRO A 13 35.06 46.28 23.34
N LEU A 14 36.07 45.44 23.03
CA LEU A 14 36.65 44.32 23.83
C LEU A 14 35.75 43.17 24.33
N GLY A 15 36.08 41.93 23.90
CA GLY A 15 35.56 40.75 24.59
C GLY A 15 35.88 39.37 24.01
N THR A 16 37.14 38.93 24.20
CA THR A 16 37.52 37.56 24.60
C THR A 16 37.42 36.35 23.65
N ALA A 17 38.51 35.59 23.71
CA ALA A 17 38.81 34.31 23.08
C ALA A 17 37.78 33.20 23.31
N GLY A 18 37.72 32.25 22.36
CA GLY A 18 36.98 31.01 22.55
C GLY A 18 36.96 30.11 21.32
N ARG A 19 38.14 29.68 20.86
CA ARG A 19 38.28 28.57 19.91
C ARG A 19 37.76 27.31 20.61
N SER A 20 36.55 26.87 20.25
CA SER A 20 36.06 25.53 20.56
C SER A 20 35.25 25.06 19.37
N GLY A 21 35.94 24.37 18.46
CA GLY A 21 35.30 23.58 17.43
C GLY A 21 34.52 22.46 18.10
N ARG A 22 33.23 22.69 18.34
CA ARG A 22 32.26 21.61 18.39
C ARG A 22 31.75 21.44 16.97
N SER A 23 32.43 20.53 16.26
CA SER A 23 31.86 19.81 15.13
C SER A 23 30.52 19.24 15.63
N GLY A 24 29.43 19.94 15.31
CA GLY A 24 28.12 19.37 15.37
C GLY A 24 28.17 18.15 14.46
N THR A 25 28.02 16.97 15.05
CA THR A 25 27.65 15.79 14.30
C THR A 25 26.35 16.15 13.59
N VAL A 26 26.49 16.53 12.32
CA VAL A 26 25.43 16.55 11.33
C VAL A 26 24.77 15.19 11.46
N GLY A 27 23.56 15.15 12.00
CA GLY A 27 22.70 13.99 11.86
C GLY A 27 22.65 13.73 10.36
N LYS A 28 23.17 12.56 9.96
CA LYS A 28 22.91 12.07 8.61
C LYS A 28 21.40 11.89 8.55
N ASP A 29 20.73 12.84 7.93
CA ASP A 29 19.42 12.58 7.34
C ASP A 29 19.61 11.34 6.48
N ALA A 30 19.03 10.24 6.94
CA ALA A 30 18.98 8.99 6.20
C ALA A 30 17.92 9.21 5.09
N ASP A 31 18.26 10.07 4.14
CA ASP A 31 17.34 10.67 3.17
C ASP A 31 17.16 9.76 1.94
N GLY A 32 17.00 8.47 2.22
CA GLY A 32 16.52 7.48 1.25
C GLY A 32 15.03 7.27 1.47
N PRO A 33 14.24 7.02 0.42
CA PRO A 33 12.84 6.74 0.62
C PRO A 33 12.66 5.49 1.49
N GLU A 34 11.69 5.55 2.41
CA GLU A 34 11.43 4.46 3.35
C GLU A 34 10.94 3.24 2.58
N SER A 35 11.58 2.09 2.79
CA SER A 35 11.13 0.83 2.22
C SER A 35 10.64 -0.14 3.28
N PHE A 36 9.72 -1.01 2.88
CA PHE A 36 8.97 -1.91 3.75
C PHE A 36 9.06 -3.35 3.25
N ARG A 37 9.31 -4.26 4.18
CA ARG A 37 9.21 -5.70 3.95
C ARG A 37 8.06 -6.26 4.77
N ILE A 38 7.23 -7.09 4.14
CA ILE A 38 6.11 -7.75 4.80
C ILE A 38 6.40 -9.25 4.86
N VAL A 39 6.23 -9.85 6.04
CA VAL A 39 6.30 -11.30 6.23
C VAL A 39 5.08 -11.73 7.02
N GLY A 40 4.36 -12.73 6.52
CA GLY A 40 3.16 -13.21 7.20
C GLY A 40 2.31 -14.13 6.35
N ARG A 41 1.16 -14.47 6.89
CA ARG A 41 0.16 -15.31 6.25
C ARG A 41 -1.20 -15.05 6.90
N VAL A 42 -2.22 -14.88 6.06
CA VAL A 42 -3.62 -14.81 6.48
C VAL A 42 -4.33 -16.01 5.87
N LEU A 43 -4.89 -16.87 6.69
CA LEU A 43 -5.66 -18.03 6.28
C LEU A 43 -7.02 -17.60 5.74
N VAL A 44 -7.57 -18.42 4.86
CA VAL A 44 -8.92 -18.27 4.30
C VAL A 44 -9.69 -19.56 4.55
N ASP A 45 -10.79 -19.49 5.30
CA ASP A 45 -11.64 -20.63 5.64
C ASP A 45 -13.13 -20.34 5.39
N PRO A 46 -13.87 -21.16 4.60
CA PRO A 46 -13.35 -22.26 3.81
C PRO A 46 -12.36 -21.77 2.74
N PRO A 47 -11.54 -22.65 2.16
CA PRO A 47 -10.66 -22.29 1.05
C PRO A 47 -11.45 -21.73 -0.14
N LEU A 48 -10.81 -20.88 -0.95
CA LEU A 48 -11.43 -20.35 -2.16
C LEU A 48 -11.83 -21.45 -3.15
N ARG A 49 -12.96 -21.25 -3.80
CA ARG A 49 -13.38 -22.03 -4.97
C ARG A 49 -12.48 -21.71 -6.17
N ALA A 50 -12.51 -22.56 -7.19
CA ALA A 50 -11.67 -22.40 -8.37
C ALA A 50 -11.89 -21.03 -9.06
N GLU A 51 -13.16 -20.66 -9.25
CA GLU A 51 -13.55 -19.40 -9.89
C GLU A 51 -13.14 -18.17 -9.06
N GLU A 52 -13.26 -18.28 -7.72
CA GLU A 52 -12.82 -17.24 -6.78
C GLU A 52 -11.31 -17.06 -6.84
N PHE A 53 -10.56 -18.18 -6.80
CA PHE A 53 -9.11 -18.19 -6.88
C PHE A 53 -8.61 -17.60 -8.20
N GLU A 54 -9.13 -18.04 -9.34
CA GLU A 54 -8.71 -17.55 -10.65
C GLU A 54 -8.94 -16.05 -10.80
N TYR A 55 -10.14 -15.57 -10.43
CA TYR A 55 -10.46 -14.16 -10.48
C TYR A 55 -9.58 -13.34 -9.54
N LEU A 56 -9.43 -13.76 -8.28
CA LEU A 56 -8.68 -13.00 -7.27
C LEU A 56 -7.17 -13.05 -7.51
N ALA A 57 -6.63 -14.13 -8.07
CA ALA A 57 -5.24 -14.18 -8.52
C ALA A 57 -5.00 -13.11 -9.57
N ALA A 58 -5.82 -13.09 -10.63
CA ALA A 58 -5.69 -12.08 -11.68
C ALA A 58 -5.99 -10.66 -11.18
N PHE A 59 -6.90 -10.50 -10.21
CA PHE A 59 -7.20 -9.21 -9.57
C PHE A 59 -6.00 -8.66 -8.79
N THR A 60 -5.35 -9.49 -7.97
CA THR A 60 -4.22 -9.11 -7.11
C THR A 60 -2.92 -8.90 -7.89
N GLU A 61 -2.73 -9.61 -9.01
CA GLU A 61 -1.56 -9.48 -9.88
C GLU A 61 -1.66 -8.33 -10.89
N SER A 62 -2.84 -7.75 -11.10
CA SER A 62 -3.02 -6.64 -12.04
C SER A 62 -2.95 -5.28 -11.35
N ARG A 63 -2.46 -4.27 -12.09
CA ARG A 63 -2.44 -2.89 -11.61
C ARG A 63 -3.86 -2.38 -11.36
N ARG A 64 -4.11 -1.78 -10.21
CA ARG A 64 -5.44 -1.37 -9.74
C ARG A 64 -5.75 0.08 -10.01
N TRP A 65 -5.80 0.42 -11.31
CA TRP A 65 -6.11 1.75 -11.79
C TRP A 65 -7.60 1.94 -12.15
N CYS A 66 -8.01 3.20 -12.30
CA CYS A 66 -9.38 3.64 -12.56
C CYS A 66 -9.89 3.25 -13.96
N ARG A 67 -10.21 1.97 -14.15
CA ARG A 67 -10.71 1.40 -15.42
C ARG A 67 -12.11 1.89 -15.80
N PHE A 68 -12.40 1.88 -17.10
CA PHE A 68 -13.73 2.21 -17.63
C PHE A 68 -14.82 1.23 -17.14
N ASP A 69 -14.52 -0.07 -17.16
CA ASP A 69 -15.46 -1.12 -16.76
C ASP A 69 -15.69 -1.22 -15.24
N GLY A 70 -14.95 -0.42 -14.46
CA GLY A 70 -15.09 -0.28 -13.02
C GLY A 70 -13.95 -0.92 -12.20
N PRO A 71 -14.03 -0.84 -10.86
CA PRO A 71 -12.95 -1.25 -9.96
C PRO A 71 -12.67 -2.76 -9.98
N TYR A 72 -13.64 -3.56 -10.43
CA TYR A 72 -13.56 -5.03 -10.50
C TYR A 72 -13.15 -5.57 -11.87
N ALA A 73 -12.89 -4.70 -12.84
CA ALA A 73 -12.42 -5.16 -14.13
C ALA A 73 -11.01 -5.77 -14.01
N VAL A 74 -10.86 -7.02 -14.43
CA VAL A 74 -9.57 -7.72 -14.47
C VAL A 74 -9.15 -7.87 -15.94
N PRO A 75 -7.95 -7.43 -16.33
CA PRO A 75 -7.49 -7.55 -17.71
C PRO A 75 -7.20 -9.01 -18.05
N GLY A 76 -7.50 -9.42 -19.29
CA GLY A 76 -7.17 -10.77 -19.77
C GLY A 76 -5.67 -11.03 -19.85
N ASN A 77 -4.84 -9.98 -19.96
CA ASN A 77 -3.38 -10.06 -19.84
C ASN A 77 -2.84 -8.84 -19.07
N PRO A 78 -2.62 -8.96 -17.74
CA PRO A 78 -2.12 -7.87 -16.92
C PRO A 78 -0.77 -7.29 -17.37
N LEU A 79 0.12 -8.14 -17.92
CA LEU A 79 1.47 -7.74 -18.32
C LEU A 79 1.48 -6.92 -19.62
N ALA A 80 0.47 -7.09 -20.47
CA ALA A 80 0.36 -6.36 -21.74
C ALA A 80 -0.49 -5.08 -21.65
N GLU A 81 -1.15 -4.84 -20.51
CA GLU A 81 -2.07 -3.70 -20.35
C GLU A 81 -1.37 -2.35 -20.54
N CYS A 82 -0.13 -2.21 -20.07
CA CYS A 82 0.65 -0.98 -20.22
C CYS A 82 1.11 -0.70 -21.67
N LEU A 83 0.93 -1.67 -22.58
CA LEU A 83 1.28 -1.57 -23.98
C LEU A 83 0.08 -1.22 -24.86
N ASP A 84 -1.12 -1.11 -24.29
CA ASP A 84 -2.32 -0.75 -25.04
C ASP A 84 -2.22 0.71 -25.54
N PRO A 85 -2.21 0.95 -26.87
CA PRO A 85 -2.16 2.31 -27.41
C PRO A 85 -3.40 3.15 -27.09
N GLY A 86 -4.52 2.51 -26.71
CA GLY A 86 -5.75 3.17 -26.27
C GLY A 86 -5.79 3.49 -24.77
N LEU A 87 -4.72 3.22 -24.03
CA LEU A 87 -4.67 3.40 -22.59
C LEU A 87 -4.73 4.89 -22.22
N ASP A 88 -5.73 5.26 -21.42
CA ASP A 88 -5.81 6.59 -20.81
C ASP A 88 -4.78 6.69 -19.68
N LEU A 89 -3.60 7.24 -20.00
CA LEU A 89 -2.50 7.39 -19.05
C LEU A 89 -2.87 8.24 -17.82
N ALA A 90 -3.78 9.22 -17.97
CA ALA A 90 -4.20 10.04 -16.83
C ALA A 90 -5.01 9.23 -15.82
N ARG A 91 -5.79 8.25 -16.28
CA ARG A 91 -6.51 7.31 -15.41
C ARG A 91 -5.63 6.17 -14.92
N TYR A 92 -4.62 5.77 -15.71
CA TYR A 92 -3.73 4.64 -15.40
C TYR A 92 -2.83 4.87 -14.17
N VAL A 93 -2.59 6.12 -13.82
CA VAL A 93 -1.82 6.52 -12.64
C VAL A 93 -2.67 6.67 -11.38
N GLU A 94 -4.01 6.61 -11.49
CA GLU A 94 -4.93 6.80 -10.37
C GLU A 94 -5.62 5.50 -9.99
N PRO A 95 -5.72 5.16 -8.69
CA PRO A 95 -6.50 4.02 -8.25
C PRO A 95 -7.99 4.23 -8.56
N ALA A 96 -8.74 3.13 -8.74
CA ALA A 96 -10.20 3.27 -8.84
C ALA A 96 -10.77 3.78 -7.50
N PRO A 97 -11.86 4.58 -7.50
CA PRO A 97 -12.45 5.06 -6.26
C PRO A 97 -12.73 3.93 -5.26
N GLY A 98 -12.27 4.10 -4.03
CA GLY A 98 -12.40 3.13 -2.94
C GLY A 98 -11.32 2.03 -2.90
N GLN A 99 -10.42 1.95 -3.89
CA GLN A 99 -9.27 1.05 -3.82
C GLN A 99 -8.16 1.64 -2.95
N PRO A 100 -7.46 0.83 -2.14
CA PRO A 100 -6.39 1.33 -1.26
C PRO A 100 -5.17 1.88 -2.02
N GLY A 101 -4.91 1.37 -3.21
CA GLY A 101 -3.76 1.78 -4.03
C GLY A 101 -3.76 1.14 -5.41
N LEU A 102 -2.65 1.28 -6.11
CA LEU A 102 -2.46 0.73 -7.47
C LEU A 102 -1.96 -0.71 -7.48
N TRP A 103 -1.42 -1.21 -6.37
CA TRP A 103 -0.85 -2.54 -6.29
C TRP A 103 -1.28 -3.20 -4.99
N CYS A 104 -1.83 -4.40 -5.09
CA CYS A 104 -2.16 -5.18 -3.90
C CYS A 104 -0.90 -5.88 -3.40
N PRO A 105 -0.49 -5.70 -2.13
CA PRO A 105 0.68 -6.37 -1.58
C PRO A 105 0.40 -7.81 -1.14
N TRP A 106 -0.81 -8.32 -1.38
CA TRP A 106 -1.23 -9.67 -1.02
C TRP A 106 -1.53 -10.47 -2.27
N ARG A 107 -1.06 -11.70 -2.30
CA ARG A 107 -1.39 -12.69 -3.34
C ARG A 107 -1.97 -13.93 -2.69
N LEU A 108 -2.75 -14.67 -3.46
CA LEU A 108 -3.21 -15.98 -3.04
C LEU A 108 -2.06 -16.99 -3.00
N SER A 109 -2.13 -17.93 -2.07
CA SER A 109 -1.26 -19.11 -2.01
C SER A 109 -2.05 -20.37 -1.70
N ASP A 110 -1.36 -21.50 -1.80
CA ASP A 110 -1.84 -22.80 -1.35
C ASP A 110 -3.21 -23.19 -1.93
N GLY A 111 -3.47 -22.84 -3.19
CA GLY A 111 -4.74 -23.16 -3.85
C GLY A 111 -5.95 -22.43 -3.26
N GLY A 112 -5.75 -21.27 -2.62
CA GLY A 112 -6.84 -20.47 -2.06
C GLY A 112 -7.05 -20.66 -0.56
N HIS A 113 -6.12 -21.32 0.12
CA HIS A 113 -6.15 -21.47 1.58
C HIS A 113 -5.52 -20.29 2.33
N ALA A 114 -4.81 -19.40 1.64
CA ALA A 114 -4.16 -18.27 2.29
C ALA A 114 -3.89 -17.09 1.34
N LEU A 115 -3.74 -15.93 1.97
CA LEU A 115 -3.11 -14.72 1.43
C LEU A 115 -1.71 -14.61 2.02
N VAL A 116 -0.73 -14.34 1.15
CA VAL A 116 0.67 -14.12 1.55
C VAL A 116 1.20 -12.83 0.92
N PRO A 117 2.16 -12.16 1.58
CA PRO A 117 2.75 -10.95 1.02
C PRO A 117 3.50 -11.21 -0.28
N VAL A 118 3.52 -10.20 -1.15
CA VAL A 118 4.40 -10.13 -2.32
C VAL A 118 5.77 -9.61 -1.87
N PHE A 119 6.80 -10.45 -1.98
CA PHE A 119 8.15 -10.14 -1.47
C PHE A 119 8.91 -9.10 -2.30
N GLU A 120 8.61 -8.98 -3.60
CA GLU A 120 9.23 -8.03 -4.51
C GLU A 120 8.11 -7.27 -5.25
N PRO A 121 7.75 -6.06 -4.83
CA PRO A 121 6.82 -5.25 -5.60
C PRO A 121 7.49 -4.87 -6.94
N ALA A 122 6.74 -4.97 -8.03
CA ALA A 122 7.24 -4.73 -9.38
C ALA A 122 7.78 -3.30 -9.63
N LEU A 123 7.57 -2.34 -8.71
CA LEU A 123 7.83 -0.91 -8.93
C LEU A 123 8.34 -0.10 -7.72
N GLY A 124 8.79 -0.69 -6.61
CA GLY A 124 9.41 0.15 -5.55
C GLY A 124 9.48 -0.37 -4.12
N GLU A 125 9.21 0.56 -3.20
CA GLU A 125 9.57 0.58 -1.78
C GLU A 125 8.78 -0.38 -0.87
N GLY A 126 7.90 -1.24 -1.41
CA GLY A 126 6.98 -2.04 -0.59
C GLY A 126 5.76 -1.24 -0.13
N SER A 127 4.86 -1.88 0.63
CA SER A 127 3.65 -1.23 1.15
C SER A 127 3.80 -0.91 2.64
N PRO A 128 3.55 0.33 3.08
CA PRO A 128 3.48 0.68 4.49
C PRO A 128 2.41 -0.15 5.23
N PRO A 129 2.48 -0.24 6.58
CA PRO A 129 1.55 -1.06 7.36
C PRO A 129 0.07 -0.74 7.12
N GLU A 130 -0.28 0.54 7.07
CA GLU A 130 -1.67 0.98 6.88
C GLU A 130 -2.21 0.66 5.47
N GLU A 131 -1.37 0.75 4.44
CA GLU A 131 -1.76 0.38 3.08
C GLU A 131 -1.94 -1.13 2.95
N ALA A 132 -1.00 -1.91 3.50
CA ALA A 132 -1.10 -3.36 3.52
C ALA A 132 -2.35 -3.84 4.28
N ALA A 133 -2.66 -3.23 5.43
CA ALA A 133 -3.87 -3.50 6.20
C ALA A 133 -5.14 -3.10 5.44
N SER A 134 -5.13 -1.93 4.78
CA SER A 134 -6.27 -1.45 3.97
C SER A 134 -6.58 -2.41 2.82
N TRP A 135 -5.57 -3.03 2.22
CA TRP A 135 -5.77 -4.07 1.21
C TRP A 135 -6.40 -5.35 1.76
N LEU A 136 -6.02 -5.81 2.95
CA LEU A 136 -6.69 -6.96 3.59
C LEU A 136 -8.17 -6.65 3.84
N THR A 137 -8.46 -5.47 4.40
CA THR A 137 -9.84 -5.01 4.61
C THR A 137 -10.60 -4.96 3.30
N TYR A 138 -10.00 -4.41 2.24
CA TYR A 138 -10.61 -4.34 0.91
C TYR A 138 -10.93 -5.73 0.36
N LEU A 139 -9.97 -6.67 0.37
CA LEU A 139 -10.19 -8.03 -0.11
C LEU A 139 -11.31 -8.73 0.68
N CYS A 140 -11.30 -8.56 2.00
CA CYS A 140 -12.33 -9.06 2.90
C CYS A 140 -13.72 -8.52 2.53
N ASP A 141 -13.88 -7.19 2.55
CA ASP A 141 -15.15 -6.49 2.36
C ASP A 141 -15.71 -6.57 0.94
N HIS A 142 -14.85 -6.72 -0.06
CA HIS A 142 -15.27 -6.73 -1.45
C HIS A 142 -15.53 -8.12 -2.00
N PHE A 143 -14.80 -9.15 -1.53
CA PHE A 143 -14.80 -10.46 -2.18
C PHE A 143 -14.99 -11.67 -1.27
N LEU A 144 -14.60 -11.59 -0.01
CA LEU A 144 -14.40 -12.81 0.77
C LEU A 144 -15.50 -13.05 1.80
N ARG A 145 -15.85 -12.03 2.59
CA ARG A 145 -16.81 -12.22 3.68
C ARG A 145 -18.26 -12.21 3.23
N THR A 146 -19.14 -12.68 4.11
CA THR A 146 -20.59 -12.56 3.91
C THR A 146 -21.05 -11.13 3.76
N GLY A 147 -21.86 -10.90 2.72
CA GLY A 147 -22.35 -9.57 2.37
C GLY A 147 -21.34 -8.69 1.65
N ALA A 148 -20.24 -9.29 1.17
CA ALA A 148 -19.21 -8.65 0.37
C ALA A 148 -19.80 -7.84 -0.80
N MET A 149 -19.15 -6.72 -1.12
CA MET A 149 -19.71 -5.74 -2.05
C MET A 149 -19.81 -6.25 -3.49
N ALA A 150 -18.89 -7.12 -3.95
CA ALA A 150 -18.97 -7.70 -5.28
C ALA A 150 -20.27 -8.50 -5.50
N GLY A 151 -20.73 -9.22 -4.46
CA GLY A 151 -21.98 -9.98 -4.49
C GLY A 151 -23.25 -9.12 -4.59
N ARG A 152 -23.14 -7.79 -4.47
CA ARG A 152 -24.28 -6.86 -4.60
C ARG A 152 -24.50 -6.36 -6.02
N HIS A 153 -23.61 -6.69 -6.95
CA HIS A 153 -23.78 -6.29 -8.34
C HIS A 153 -24.94 -7.03 -9.02
N SER A 154 -25.64 -6.33 -9.90
CA SER A 154 -26.72 -6.86 -10.73
C SER A 154 -26.41 -6.73 -12.22
N GLY A 155 -27.15 -7.44 -13.07
CA GLY A 155 -27.00 -7.39 -14.52
C GLY A 155 -25.69 -8.03 -15.01
N ASP A 156 -25.11 -7.49 -16.09
CA ASP A 156 -23.93 -8.07 -16.75
C ASP A 156 -22.69 -8.17 -15.86
N ARG A 157 -22.60 -7.40 -14.77
CA ARG A 157 -21.49 -7.50 -13.82
C ARG A 157 -21.66 -8.63 -12.80
N ALA A 158 -22.89 -9.09 -12.56
CA ALA A 158 -23.14 -10.23 -11.66
C ALA A 158 -22.48 -11.51 -12.20
N ARG A 159 -22.34 -11.64 -13.52
CA ARG A 159 -21.71 -12.82 -14.16
C ARG A 159 -20.23 -12.99 -13.81
N TRP A 160 -19.53 -11.91 -13.44
CA TRP A 160 -18.13 -11.98 -13.00
C TRP A 160 -17.98 -12.75 -11.69
N PHE A 161 -19.04 -12.80 -10.89
CA PHE A 161 -19.04 -13.40 -9.54
C PHE A 161 -20.01 -14.58 -9.42
N GLY A 162 -20.44 -15.17 -10.54
CA GLY A 162 -21.45 -16.24 -10.52
C GLY A 162 -21.03 -17.50 -9.73
N GLY A 163 -19.72 -17.73 -9.56
CA GLY A 163 -19.18 -18.84 -8.77
C GLY A 163 -18.73 -18.47 -7.34
N PHE A 164 -18.93 -17.22 -6.92
CA PHE A 164 -18.48 -16.76 -5.59
C PHE A 164 -19.48 -17.15 -4.51
N GLY A 165 -18.99 -17.67 -3.38
CA GLY A 165 -19.79 -17.99 -2.20
C GLY A 165 -19.84 -16.86 -1.17
N PHE A 166 -18.83 -16.00 -1.11
CA PHE A 166 -18.78 -14.88 -0.15
C PHE A 166 -18.99 -15.34 1.31
N ASP A 167 -18.39 -16.47 1.68
CA ASP A 167 -18.62 -17.14 2.96
C ASP A 167 -17.33 -17.39 3.73
N HIS A 168 -16.27 -16.65 3.38
CA HIS A 168 -14.94 -16.85 3.93
C HIS A 168 -14.72 -16.04 5.21
N VAL A 169 -13.95 -16.64 6.10
CA VAL A 169 -13.40 -16.08 7.32
C VAL A 169 -11.90 -16.03 7.17
N LEU A 170 -11.33 -14.86 7.43
CA LEU A 170 -9.90 -14.62 7.38
C LEU A 170 -9.34 -14.52 8.79
N ASP A 171 -8.24 -15.22 9.03
CA ASP A 171 -7.52 -15.24 10.30
C ASP A 171 -6.01 -15.37 10.05
N GLY A 172 -5.19 -14.63 10.78
CA GLY A 172 -3.74 -14.72 10.70
C GLY A 172 -3.07 -13.39 10.95
N ALA A 173 -1.81 -13.27 10.53
CA ALA A 173 -1.03 -12.09 10.83
C ALA A 173 0.11 -11.89 9.83
N ALA A 174 0.55 -10.64 9.73
CA ALA A 174 1.81 -10.28 9.11
C ALA A 174 2.54 -9.20 9.92
N VAL A 175 3.85 -9.20 9.80
CA VAL A 175 4.71 -8.15 10.32
C VAL A 175 5.26 -7.36 9.15
N VAL A 176 5.12 -6.05 9.24
CA VAL A 176 5.73 -5.08 8.33
C VAL A 176 6.96 -4.49 9.03
N CYS A 177 8.11 -4.60 8.38
CA CYS A 177 9.37 -4.02 8.82
C CYS A 177 9.71 -2.82 7.95
N SER A 178 9.90 -1.66 8.57
CA SER A 178 10.57 -0.53 7.92
C SER A 178 12.07 -0.84 7.84
N GLU A 179 12.60 -0.99 6.64
CA GLU A 179 14.03 -1.28 6.41
C GLU A 179 14.92 -0.09 6.80
N LEU A 180 14.36 1.14 6.79
CA LEU A 180 15.09 2.34 7.19
C LEU A 180 15.18 2.48 8.71
N SER A 181 14.05 2.31 9.42
CA SER A 181 13.97 2.56 10.87
C SER A 181 14.10 1.31 11.73
N GLY A 182 14.00 0.12 11.14
CA GLY A 182 13.90 -1.17 11.84
C GLY A 182 12.59 -1.36 12.61
N ARG A 183 11.63 -0.43 12.50
CA ARG A 183 10.35 -0.52 13.21
C ARG A 183 9.52 -1.67 12.67
N LEU A 184 9.02 -2.49 13.57
CA LEU A 184 8.12 -3.59 13.28
C LEU A 184 6.68 -3.20 13.63
N THR A 185 5.77 -3.47 12.71
CA THR A 185 4.33 -3.27 12.90
C THR A 185 3.60 -4.57 12.62
N LEU A 186 2.79 -5.03 13.56
CA LEU A 186 1.92 -6.19 13.40
C LEU A 186 0.62 -5.76 12.74
N ILE A 187 0.25 -6.45 11.68
CA ILE A 187 -1.09 -6.48 11.10
C ILE A 187 -1.70 -7.81 11.52
N GLU A 188 -2.76 -7.77 12.31
CA GLU A 188 -3.50 -8.95 12.73
C GLU A 188 -4.86 -8.96 12.03
N MET A 189 -5.20 -10.11 11.46
CA MET A 189 -6.52 -10.38 10.93
C MET A 189 -7.16 -11.43 11.85
N SER A 190 -8.29 -11.08 12.47
CA SER A 190 -9.05 -12.01 13.30
C SER A 190 -10.52 -11.95 12.93
N ALA A 191 -11.07 -13.08 12.50
CA ALA A 191 -12.45 -13.24 12.07
C ALA A 191 -12.94 -12.07 11.20
N ASN A 192 -12.22 -11.82 10.09
CA ASN A 192 -12.50 -10.73 9.14
C ASN A 192 -12.29 -9.29 9.66
N SER A 193 -11.73 -9.12 10.86
CA SER A 193 -11.39 -7.80 11.42
C SER A 193 -9.88 -7.57 11.41
N VAL A 194 -9.46 -6.42 10.90
CA VAL A 194 -8.03 -6.04 10.83
C VAL A 194 -7.67 -5.11 11.98
N SER A 195 -6.54 -5.36 12.63
CA SER A 195 -5.88 -4.43 13.54
C SER A 195 -4.44 -4.18 13.13
N VAL A 196 -3.93 -2.99 13.44
CA VAL A 196 -2.56 -2.56 13.14
C VAL A 196 -1.96 -2.01 14.43
N GLN A 197 -0.82 -2.56 14.85
CA GLN A 197 -0.17 -2.16 16.10
C GLN A 197 1.36 -2.21 15.99
N PRO A 198 2.08 -1.19 16.47
CA PRO A 198 3.53 -1.26 16.59
C PRO A 198 3.93 -2.41 17.52
N LEU A 199 4.93 -3.20 17.12
CA LEU A 199 5.56 -4.16 18.03
C LEU A 199 6.58 -3.40 18.89
N ALA A 200 6.40 -3.47 20.21
CA ALA A 200 7.35 -2.88 21.15
C ALA A 200 8.74 -3.49 20.94
N SER A 201 9.74 -2.62 20.83
CA SER A 201 11.16 -2.98 20.69
C SER A 201 11.79 -3.24 22.05
#